data_AF-A0A5N0GCX7-F1
#
_entry.id   AF-A0A5N0GCX7-F1
#
_cell.length_a   1.000
_cell.length_b   1.000
_cell.length_c   1.000
_cell.angle_alpha   90.00
_cell.angle_beta   90.00
_cell.angle_gamma   90.00
#
_symmetry.space_group_name_H-M   'P 1'
#
loop_
_entity.id
_entity.type
_entity.pdbx_description
1 polymer ?
#
loop_
_entity_poly.entity_id
_entity_poly.type
_entity_poly.pdbx_seq_one_letter_code
_entity_poly.pdbx_strand_id
1 'polypeptide(L)'
;MERLSGLDASFLYTETPTQPLNVCSVVELDTSTMPGGYTFDRLRDGLELRIKALPELRAKLADSRLNLDQPVWVEDSDFDVERHLKRVGLPAPGRRKELAEICSDVASQPLDRSKPLWEMWVIERAA
;
A
#
# COMPACT_ATOMS: atom_id res chain seq x y z
N MET A 1 8.68 15.41 11.69
CA MET A 1 9.39 14.21 12.18
C MET A 1 8.71 13.81 13.46
N GLU A 2 8.06 12.65 13.45
CA GLU A 2 7.29 12.14 14.59
C GLU A 2 7.86 10.77 14.97
N ARG A 3 8.09 10.53 16.26
CA ARG A 3 8.62 9.24 16.70
C ARG A 3 7.52 8.21 16.76
N LEU A 4 7.83 6.98 16.35
CA LEU A 4 6.90 5.88 16.53
C LEU A 4 6.58 5.72 18.03
N SER A 5 5.37 5.26 18.33
CA SER A 5 5.08 4.75 19.66
C SER A 5 5.82 3.43 19.89
N GLY A 6 6.01 3.05 21.15
CA GLY A 6 6.60 1.75 21.46
C GLY A 6 5.81 0.56 20.93
N LEU A 7 4.48 0.71 20.82
CA LEU A 7 3.63 -0.31 20.22
C LEU A 7 3.85 -0.40 18.71
N ASP A 8 3.86 0.73 17.99
CA ASP A 8 4.09 0.73 16.54
C ASP A 8 5.49 0.21 16.20
N ALA A 9 6.51 0.61 16.96
CA ALA A 9 7.88 0.13 16.79
C ALA A 9 7.98 -1.38 17.01
N SER A 10 7.17 -1.95 17.91
CA SER A 10 7.18 -3.40 18.19
C SER A 10 6.81 -4.25 16.96
N PHE A 11 5.92 -3.76 16.09
CA PHE A 11 5.61 -4.42 14.81
C PHE A 11 6.87 -4.49 13.92
N LEU A 12 7.64 -3.40 13.84
CA LEU A 12 8.86 -3.38 13.02
C LEU A 12 9.94 -4.34 13.53
N TYR A 13 10.04 -4.51 14.85
CA TYR A 13 11.06 -5.34 15.48
C TYR A 13 10.71 -6.84 15.52
N THR A 14 9.42 -7.16 15.46
CA THR A 14 8.94 -8.56 15.53
C THR A 14 8.59 -9.14 14.17
N GLU A 15 8.43 -8.30 13.14
CA GLU A 15 8.27 -8.74 11.77
C GLU A 15 9.49 -9.54 11.30
N THR A 16 9.23 -10.67 10.62
CA THR A 16 10.26 -11.50 9.99
C THR A 16 9.86 -11.82 8.55
N PRO A 17 10.79 -12.30 7.69
CA PRO A 17 10.43 -12.68 6.33
C PRO A 17 9.32 -13.74 6.22
N THR A 18 9.10 -14.54 7.28
CA THR A 18 8.05 -15.56 7.35
C THR A 18 6.82 -15.13 8.15
N GLN A 19 6.87 -13.94 8.76
CA GLN A 19 5.77 -13.34 9.52
C GLN A 19 5.70 -11.84 9.19
N PRO A 20 5.23 -11.48 7.99
CA PRO A 20 4.89 -10.09 7.67
C PRO A 20 3.80 -9.59 8.62
N LEU A 21 3.91 -8.33 9.05
CA LEU A 21 2.95 -7.71 9.95
C LEU A 21 2.13 -6.60 9.29
N ASN A 22 2.09 -6.59 7.95
CA ASN A 22 1.18 -5.74 7.18
C ASN A 22 -0.28 -6.19 7.34
N VAL A 23 -1.19 -5.20 7.37
CA VAL A 23 -2.63 -5.43 7.33
C VAL A 23 -3.12 -5.24 5.90
N CYS A 24 -3.94 -6.16 5.42
CA CYS A 24 -4.55 -6.09 4.10
C CYS A 24 -6.07 -5.95 4.20
N SER A 25 -6.66 -5.17 3.30
CA SER A 25 -8.10 -5.04 3.12
C SER A 25 -8.45 -5.21 1.66
N VAL A 26 -9.54 -5.92 1.36
CA VAL A 26 -10.04 -6.14 0.01
C VAL A 26 -11.39 -5.48 -0.11
N VAL A 27 -11.55 -4.61 -1.12
CA VAL A 27 -12.79 -3.90 -1.40
C VAL A 27 -13.24 -4.24 -2.81
N GLU A 28 -14.42 -4.85 -2.93
CA GLU A 28 -15.08 -5.12 -4.21
C GLU A 28 -16.00 -3.93 -4.54
N LEU A 29 -15.78 -3.30 -5.69
CA LEU A 29 -16.51 -2.11 -6.12
C LEU A 29 -17.31 -2.42 -7.39
N ASP A 30 -18.61 -2.16 -7.36
CA ASP A 30 -19.43 -2.14 -8.58
C ASP A 30 -19.32 -0.77 -9.25
N THR A 31 -18.67 -0.75 -10.42
CA THR A 31 -18.45 0.47 -11.19
C THR A 31 -19.51 0.71 -12.26
N SER A 32 -20.53 -0.15 -12.38
CA SER A 32 -21.54 -0.11 -13.46
C SER A 32 -22.38 1.17 -13.45
N THR A 33 -22.53 1.80 -12.28
CA THR A 33 -23.33 3.02 -12.09
C THR A 33 -22.50 4.29 -12.03
N MET A 34 -21.17 4.20 -12.17
CA MET A 34 -20.29 5.37 -12.10
C MET A 34 -20.50 6.32 -13.29
N PRO A 35 -20.84 7.60 -13.05
CA PRO A 35 -20.98 8.57 -14.14
C PRO A 35 -19.69 8.74 -14.94
N GLY A 36 -19.77 8.53 -16.25
CA GLY A 36 -18.62 8.56 -17.16
C GLY A 36 -17.69 7.35 -17.06
N GLY A 37 -18.13 6.29 -16.37
CA GLY A 37 -17.41 5.02 -16.27
C GLY A 37 -16.15 5.06 -15.40
N TYR A 38 -15.68 3.86 -15.06
CA TYR A 38 -14.41 3.65 -14.40
C TYR A 38 -13.25 3.62 -15.42
N THR A 39 -12.15 4.28 -15.09
CA THR A 39 -10.84 4.02 -15.69
C THR A 39 -9.78 4.06 -14.61
N PHE A 40 -8.72 3.27 -14.78
CA PHE A 40 -7.57 3.29 -13.89
C PHE A 40 -6.94 4.69 -13.76
N ASP A 41 -6.81 5.42 -14.88
CA ASP A 41 -6.24 6.77 -14.89
C ASP A 41 -7.05 7.74 -14.02
N ARG A 42 -8.39 7.69 -14.06
CA ARG A 42 -9.23 8.56 -13.22
C ARG A 42 -9.11 8.21 -11.74
N LEU A 43 -8.91 6.93 -11.40
CA LEU A 43 -8.64 6.49 -10.04
C LEU A 43 -7.26 7.00 -9.59
N ARG A 44 -6.21 6.84 -10.40
CA ARG A 44 -4.86 7.33 -10.12
C ARG A 44 -4.88 8.84 -9.87
N ASP A 45 -5.41 9.62 -10.80
CA ASP A 45 -5.40 11.08 -10.72
C ASP A 45 -6.22 11.57 -9.49
N GLY A 46 -7.33 10.90 -9.20
CA GLY A 46 -8.15 11.17 -8.02
C GLY A 46 -7.47 10.82 -6.70
N LEU A 47 -6.68 9.74 -6.65
CA LEU A 47 -5.89 9.34 -5.50
C LEU A 47 -4.73 10.31 -5.27
N GLU A 48 -3.99 10.65 -6.33
CA GLU A 48 -2.86 11.58 -6.28
C GLU A 48 -3.27 12.94 -5.72
N LEU A 49 -4.42 13.46 -6.16
CA LEU A 49 -4.95 14.73 -5.65
C LEU A 49 -5.25 14.66 -4.14
N ARG A 50 -5.79 13.55 -3.65
CA ARG A 50 -6.17 13.37 -2.23
C ARG A 50 -4.96 13.19 -1.32
N ILE A 51 -3.95 12.46 -1.79
CA ILE A 51 -2.71 12.20 -1.03
C ILE A 51 -1.97 13.50 -0.69
N LYS A 52 -2.10 14.56 -1.52
CA LYS A 52 -1.53 15.88 -1.21
C LYS A 52 -2.03 16.44 0.13
N ALA A 53 -3.25 16.11 0.53
CA ALA A 53 -3.85 16.51 1.80
C ALA A 53 -3.61 15.53 2.96
N LEU A 54 -2.94 14.40 2.71
CA LEU A 54 -2.71 13.31 3.69
C LEU A 54 -1.19 13.10 3.85
N PRO A 55 -0.50 13.93 4.63
CA PRO A 55 0.96 13.84 4.82
C PRO A 55 1.41 12.47 5.35
N GLU A 56 0.56 11.76 6.09
CA GLU A 56 0.82 10.43 6.63
C GLU A 56 1.06 9.39 5.53
N LEU A 57 0.33 9.49 4.41
CA LEU A 57 0.52 8.62 3.24
C LEU A 57 1.81 8.92 2.46
N ARG A 58 2.49 10.01 2.79
CA ARG A 58 3.77 10.42 2.21
C ARG A 58 4.92 10.31 3.21
N ALA A 59 4.66 9.78 4.41
CA ALA A 59 5.67 9.57 5.43
C ALA A 59 6.27 8.17 5.34
N LYS A 60 7.59 8.07 5.46
CA LYS A 60 8.34 6.82 5.53
C LYS A 60 9.11 6.71 6.84
N LEU A 61 9.56 5.49 7.14
CA LEU A 61 10.44 5.26 8.27
C LEU A 61 11.84 5.82 7.98
N ALA A 62 12.39 6.55 8.95
CA ALA A 62 13.80 6.81 9.04
C ALA A 62 14.32 6.32 10.38
N ASP A 63 15.37 5.51 10.31
CA ASP A 63 16.08 5.03 11.49
C ASP A 63 17.52 5.55 11.48
N SER A 64 18.03 5.83 12.66
CA SER A 64 19.45 6.16 12.84
C SER A 64 20.28 4.89 12.62
N ARG A 65 21.45 5.01 11.99
CA ARG A 65 22.34 3.85 11.76
C ARG A 65 22.75 3.11 13.04
N LEU A 66 22.68 3.78 14.19
CA LEU A 66 23.01 3.22 15.50
C LEU A 66 21.79 2.69 16.26
N ASN A 67 20.57 2.92 15.75
CA ASN A 67 19.28 2.56 16.35
C ASN A 67 19.24 2.80 17.88
N LEU A 68 19.72 3.98 18.31
CA LEU A 68 19.83 4.34 19.73
C LEU A 68 18.48 4.65 20.37
N ASP A 69 17.44 4.77 19.55
CA ASP A 69 16.07 5.12 19.93
C ASP A 69 15.11 4.65 18.82
N GLN A 70 13.81 4.72 19.05
CA GLN A 70 12.81 4.24 18.09
C GLN A 70 12.86 5.01 16.76
N PRO A 71 12.55 4.34 15.62
CA PRO A 71 12.40 4.96 14.33
C PRO A 71 11.42 6.14 14.36
N VAL A 72 11.55 6.99 13.35
CA VAL A 72 10.68 8.15 13.17
C VAL A 72 10.00 8.13 11.81
N TRP A 73 8.85 8.77 11.73
CA TRP A 73 8.21 9.15 10.48
C TRP A 73 8.84 10.44 9.95
N VAL A 74 9.30 10.38 8.70
CA VAL A 74 9.80 11.52 7.94
C VAL A 74 9.07 11.61 6.60
N GLU A 75 8.90 12.81 6.08
CA GLU A 75 8.34 13.01 4.75
C GLU A 75 9.27 12.43 3.68
N ASP A 76 8.71 11.67 2.73
CA ASP A 76 9.44 11.20 1.56
C ASP A 76 9.48 12.33 0.51
N SER A 77 10.63 12.98 0.35
CA SER A 77 10.81 14.07 -0.62
C SER A 77 10.63 13.62 -2.06
N ASP A 78 10.85 12.33 -2.33
CA ASP A 78 10.75 11.75 -3.66
C ASP A 78 9.43 11.01 -3.87
N PHE A 79 8.42 11.24 -3.02
CA PHE A 79 7.14 10.52 -3.05
C PHE A 79 6.53 10.49 -4.45
N ASP A 80 6.15 9.30 -4.90
CA ASP A 80 5.51 9.07 -6.19
C ASP A 80 4.44 7.99 -6.05
N VAL A 81 3.19 8.36 -6.36
CA VAL A 81 2.02 7.49 -6.22
C VAL A 81 2.13 6.22 -7.08
N GLU A 82 2.83 6.25 -8.21
CA GLU A 82 3.00 5.09 -9.09
C GLU A 82 3.84 3.98 -8.43
N ARG A 83 4.67 4.34 -7.46
CA ARG A 83 5.42 3.37 -6.66
C ARG A 83 4.50 2.58 -5.70
N HIS A 84 3.35 3.13 -5.34
CA HIS A 84 2.39 2.55 -4.39
C HIS A 84 1.10 2.02 -5.04
N LEU A 85 0.67 2.59 -6.17
CA LEU A 85 -0.52 2.19 -6.90
C LEU A 85 -0.15 1.19 -8.00
N LYS A 86 -0.61 -0.06 -7.86
CA LYS A 86 -0.37 -1.15 -8.81
C LYS A 86 -1.65 -1.51 -9.55
N ARG A 87 -1.52 -1.83 -10.84
CA ARG A 87 -2.62 -2.32 -11.69
C ARG A 87 -2.31 -3.75 -12.09
N VAL A 88 -3.25 -4.66 -11.83
CA VAL A 88 -3.10 -6.07 -12.18
C VAL A 88 -4.39 -6.57 -12.84
N GLY A 89 -4.22 -7.34 -13.92
CA GLY A 89 -5.32 -8.06 -14.54
C GLY A 89 -5.64 -9.33 -13.76
N LEU A 90 -6.90 -9.53 -13.41
CA LEU A 90 -7.41 -10.76 -12.83
C LEU A 90 -7.37 -11.87 -13.90
N PRO A 91 -6.59 -12.94 -13.72
CA PRO A 91 -6.48 -14.00 -14.71
C PRO A 91 -7.82 -14.67 -14.98
N ALA A 92 -8.05 -15.08 -16.23
CA ALA A 92 -9.18 -15.92 -16.59
C ALA A 92 -9.14 -17.23 -15.77
N PRO A 93 -10.29 -17.74 -15.29
CA PRO A 93 -11.66 -17.28 -15.57
C PRO A 93 -12.19 -16.15 -14.67
N GLY A 94 -11.36 -15.51 -13.84
CA GLY A 94 -11.74 -14.32 -13.09
C GLY A 94 -12.69 -14.58 -11.93
N ARG A 95 -12.52 -15.71 -11.23
CA ARG A 95 -13.33 -16.10 -10.07
C ARG A 95 -12.63 -15.70 -8.78
N ARG A 96 -13.31 -15.97 -7.67
CA ARG A 96 -12.80 -15.71 -6.33
C ARG A 96 -11.49 -16.45 -6.01
N LYS A 97 -11.25 -17.60 -6.65
CA LYS A 97 -10.00 -18.36 -6.49
C LYS A 97 -8.80 -17.57 -7.02
N GLU A 98 -8.87 -17.11 -8.27
CA GLU A 98 -7.79 -16.35 -8.89
C GLU A 98 -7.56 -15.02 -8.15
N LEU A 99 -8.62 -14.39 -7.63
CA LEU A 99 -8.48 -13.21 -6.77
C LEU A 99 -7.76 -13.53 -5.45
N ALA A 100 -8.13 -14.64 -4.80
CA ALA A 100 -7.52 -15.05 -3.54
C ALA A 100 -6.03 -15.38 -3.68
N GLU A 101 -5.61 -15.95 -4.82
CA GLU A 101 -4.19 -16.19 -5.13
C GLU A 101 -3.42 -14.87 -5.20
N ILE A 102 -3.92 -13.86 -5.92
CA ILE A 102 -3.30 -12.52 -5.96
C ILE A 102 -3.24 -11.90 -4.56
N CYS A 103 -4.35 -11.96 -3.80
CA CYS A 103 -4.37 -11.43 -2.44
C CYS A 103 -3.39 -12.15 -1.52
N SER A 104 -3.23 -13.46 -1.67
CA SER A 104 -2.26 -14.27 -0.91
C SER A 104 -0.83 -13.83 -1.22
N ASP A 105 -0.50 -13.65 -2.50
CA ASP A 105 0.82 -13.21 -2.92
C ASP A 105 1.14 -11.82 -2.36
N VAL A 106 0.21 -10.87 -2.48
CA VAL A 106 0.37 -9.51 -1.94
C VAL A 106 0.51 -9.53 -0.41
N ALA A 107 -0.36 -10.25 0.30
CA ALA A 107 -0.35 -10.29 1.76
C ALA A 107 0.91 -10.97 2.34
N SER A 108 1.57 -11.83 1.56
CA SER A 108 2.79 -12.55 1.96
C SER A 108 4.08 -11.73 1.80
N GLN A 109 4.01 -10.55 1.18
CA GLN A 109 5.18 -9.73 0.90
C GLN A 109 5.31 -8.59 1.91
N PRO A 110 6.47 -8.45 2.58
CA PRO A 110 6.71 -7.30 3.45
C PRO A 110 6.83 -6.02 2.62
N LEU A 111 6.36 -4.91 3.18
CA LEU A 111 6.49 -3.60 2.56
C LEU A 111 7.93 -3.09 2.62
N ASP A 112 8.36 -2.42 1.54
CA ASP A 112 9.67 -1.79 1.47
C ASP A 112 9.76 -0.57 2.40
N ARG A 113 10.49 -0.73 3.51
CA ARG A 113 10.66 0.29 4.55
C ARG A 113 11.40 1.56 4.10
N SER A 114 11.99 1.56 2.90
CA SER A 114 12.58 2.77 2.31
C SER A 114 11.55 3.75 1.72
N LYS A 115 10.27 3.36 1.71
CA LYS A 115 9.12 4.11 1.17
C LYS A 115 8.01 4.21 2.23
N PRO A 116 6.98 5.05 2.02
CA PRO A 116 5.77 4.99 2.82
C PRO A 116 5.17 3.58 2.87
N LEU A 117 4.79 3.12 4.07
CA LEU A 117 4.39 1.72 4.31
C LEU A 117 2.94 1.45 3.91
N TRP A 118 2.64 1.59 2.62
CA TRP A 118 1.35 1.18 2.06
C TRP A 118 1.48 0.89 0.56
N GLU A 119 0.57 0.05 0.06
CA GLU A 119 0.36 -0.17 -1.37
C GLU A 119 -1.14 -0.25 -1.64
N MET A 120 -1.55 0.13 -2.85
CA MET A 120 -2.92 -0.04 -3.35
C MET A 120 -2.87 -0.85 -4.64
N TRP A 121 -3.53 -2.00 -4.63
CA TRP A 121 -3.59 -2.90 -5.77
C TRP A 121 -4.99 -2.82 -6.40
N VAL A 122 -5.04 -2.30 -7.62
CA VAL A 122 -6.25 -2.32 -8.45
C VAL A 122 -6.24 -3.60 -9.26
N ILE A 123 -7.18 -4.48 -8.94
CA ILE A 123 -7.36 -5.76 -9.61
C ILE A 123 -8.63 -5.66 -10.45
N GLU A 124 -8.48 -5.75 -11.78
CA GLU A 124 -9.58 -5.62 -12.73
C GLU A 124 -9.58 -6.81 -13.69
N ARG A 125 -10.74 -7.18 -14.24
CA ARG A 125 -10.78 -8.24 -15.25
C ARG A 125 -10.04 -7.78 -16.50
N ALA A 126 -9.16 -8.64 -17.02
CA ALA A 126 -8.62 -8.43 -18.35
C ALA A 126 -9.78 -8.34 -19.36
N ALA A 127 -9.71 -7.35 -20.25
CA ALA A 127 -10.66 -7.19 -21.35
C ALA A 127 -10.61 -8.37 -22.31
#